data_AF-A0A1J3IL77-F1
#
_entry.id   AF-A0A1J3IL77-F1
#
_cell.length_a   1.000
_cell.length_b   1.000
_cell.length_c   1.000
_cell.angle_alpha   90.00
_cell.angle_beta   90.00
_cell.angle_gamma   90.00
#
_symmetry.space_group_name_H-M   'P 1'
#
loop_
_entity.id
_entity.type
_entity.pdbx_description
1 polymer ?
#
loop_
_entity_poly.entity_id
_entity_poly.type
_entity_poly.pdbx_seq_one_letter_code
_entity_poly.pdbx_strand_id
1 'polypeptide(L)' 'VYSFGVLVLEIISGRKNSSFYQTDGAHDLVSYAWGLWRNGTPLDLVDPIIRENCQRNEVVRCIHIGLLCVQEDPVERP' A
#
# COMPACT_ATOMS: atom_id res chain seq x y z
N VAL A 1 -14.06 -1.28 -5.96
CA VAL A 1 -12.83 -0.47 -5.83
C VAL A 1 -11.90 -0.95 -4.72
N TYR A 2 -12.41 -1.41 -3.57
CA TYR A 2 -11.58 -1.92 -2.46
C TYR A 2 -10.56 -3.00 -2.86
N SER A 3 -11.02 -4.10 -3.47
CA SER A 3 -10.13 -5.20 -3.87
C SER A 3 -9.06 -4.76 -4.88
N PHE A 4 -9.35 -3.76 -5.71
CA PHE A 4 -8.38 -3.17 -6.62
C PHE A 4 -7.29 -2.41 -5.85
N GLY A 5 -7.67 -1.62 -4.84
CA GLY A 5 -6.71 -0.93 -3.98
C GLY A 5 -5.78 -1.90 -3.25
N VAL A 6 -6.32 -3.00 -2.71
CA VAL A 6 -5.51 -4.06 -2.11
C VAL A 6 -4.52 -4.64 -3.12
N LEU A 7 -4.98 -4.98 -4.33
CA LEU A 7 -4.13 -5.54 -5.38
C LEU A 7 -3.00 -4.57 -5.79
N VAL A 8 -3.29 -3.28 -5.91
CA VAL A 8 -2.27 -2.26 -6.21
C VAL A 8 -1.20 -2.22 -5.11
N LEU A 9 -1.61 -2.25 -3.84
CA LEU A 9 -0.68 -2.27 -2.70
C LEU A 9 0.14 -3.57 -2.65
N GLU A 10 -0.44 -4.72 -3.00
CA GLU A 10 0.29 -6.00 -3.11
C GLU A 10 1.36 -5.94 -4.22
N ILE A 11 1.02 -5.38 -5.39
CA ILE A 11 1.97 -5.22 -6.51
C ILE A 11 3.13 -4.31 -6.10
N ILE A 12 2.84 -3.14 -5.52
CA ILE A 12 3.87 -2.17 -5.15
C ILE A 12 4.78 -2.72 -4.05
N SER A 13 4.22 -3.46 -3.09
CA SER A 13 4.99 -3.98 -1.97
C SER A 13 5.72 -5.29 -2.25
N GLY A 14 5.33 -6.00 -3.32
CA GLY A 14 5.79 -7.37 -3.57
C GLY A 14 5.32 -8.38 -2.50
N ARG A 15 4.40 -7.99 -1.61
CA ARG A 15 3.92 -8.79 -0.48
C ARG A 15 2.44 -9.10 -0.65
N LYS A 16 2.07 -10.34 -0.35
CA LYS A 16 0.66 -10.73 -0.30
C LYS A 16 0.02 -10.17 0.97
N ASN A 17 -1.23 -9.74 0.90
CA ASN A 17 -1.97 -9.32 2.08
C ASN A 17 -2.03 -10.45 3.13
N SER A 18 -2.10 -11.71 2.69
CA SER A 18 -2.11 -12.89 3.56
C SER A 18 -0.77 -13.19 4.26
N SER A 19 0.35 -12.56 3.87
CA SER A 19 1.63 -12.76 4.58
C SER A 19 1.78 -11.89 5.83
N PHE A 20 0.93 -10.87 6.02
CA PHE A 20 1.01 -9.94 7.15
C PHE A 20 0.50 -10.53 8.47
N TYR A 21 -0.24 -11.64 8.44
CA TYR A 21 -0.74 -12.31 9.64
C TYR A 21 0.35 -12.85 10.58
N GLN A 22 1.64 -12.83 10.18
CA GLN A 22 2.71 -13.50 10.93
C GLN A 22 3.87 -12.62 11.38
N THR A 23 4.00 -11.35 10.96
CA THR A 23 5.33 -10.72 11.02
C THR A 23 5.52 -9.39 11.75
N ASP A 24 4.54 -8.51 12.00
CA ASP A 24 4.96 -7.16 12.47
C ASP A 24 3.93 -6.29 13.21
N GLY A 25 2.99 -6.87 13.96
CA GLY A 25 2.04 -6.09 14.78
C GLY A 25 0.99 -5.27 14.01
N ALA A 26 1.17 -5.08 12.69
CA ALA A 26 0.11 -4.67 11.77
C ALA A 26 -0.74 -5.89 11.38
N HIS A 27 -2.07 -5.79 11.54
CA HIS A 27 -2.99 -6.91 11.29
C HIS A 27 -3.09 -7.31 9.81
N ASP A 28 -2.74 -6.42 8.88
CA ASP A 28 -2.86 -6.62 7.44
C ASP A 28 -2.01 -5.59 6.64
N LEU A 29 -1.85 -5.82 5.33
CA LEU A 29 -1.07 -4.96 4.43
C LEU A 29 -1.61 -3.52 4.35
N VAL A 30 -2.93 -3.36 4.41
CA VAL A 30 -3.59 -2.04 4.32
C VAL A 30 -3.26 -1.22 5.56
N SER A 31 -3.36 -1.83 6.74
CA SER A 31 -2.97 -1.22 8.01
C SER A 31 -1.49 -0.79 8.02
N TYR A 32 -0.60 -1.63 7.51
CA TYR A 32 0.83 -1.30 7.38
C TYR A 32 1.06 -0.12 6.41
N ALA A 33 0.44 -0.16 5.23
CA ALA A 33 0.55 0.91 4.23
C ALA A 33 0.04 2.26 4.77
N TRP A 34 -1.08 2.27 5.51
CA TRP A 34 -1.59 3.46 6.19
C TRP A 34 -0.64 3.99 7.28
N GLY A 35 0.04 3.09 8.01
CA GLY A 35 1.08 3.45 8.97
C GLY A 35 2.22 4.22 8.31
N LEU A 36 2.79 3.67 7.24
CA LEU A 36 3.85 4.31 6.48
C LEU A 36 3.43 5.64 5.86
N TRP A 37 2.21 5.71 5.33
CA TRP A 37 1.67 6.95 4.77
C TRP A 37 1.57 8.05 5.82
N ARG A 38 1.02 7.74 7.00
CA ARG A 38 0.91 8.70 8.12
C ARG A 38 2.27 9.12 8.67
N ASN A 39 3.25 8.22 8.65
CA ASN A 39 4.62 8.49 9.08
C ASN A 39 5.43 9.29 8.04
N GLY A 40 4.87 9.56 6.85
CA GLY A 40 5.56 10.28 5.78
C GLY A 40 6.63 9.45 5.08
N THR A 41 6.61 8.12 5.23
CA THR A 41 7.58 7.20 4.63
C THR A 41 6.94 6.17 3.66
N PRO A 42 6.13 6.61 2.67
CA PRO A 42 5.42 5.68 1.77
C PRO A 42 6.38 4.82 0.91
N LEU A 43 7.60 5.29 0.67
CA LEU A 43 8.60 4.54 -0.11
C LEU A 43 9.13 3.29 0.61
N ASP A 44 8.95 3.18 1.92
CA ASP A 44 9.32 1.99 2.69
C ASP A 44 8.37 0.80 2.42
N LEU A 45 7.22 1.08 1.79
CA LEU A 45 6.30 0.05 1.32
C LEU A 45 6.83 -0.64 0.05
N VAL A 46 7.63 0.07 -0.75
CA VAL A 46 7.92 -0.29 -2.14
C VAL A 46 8.94 -1.42 -2.21
N ASP A 47 8.64 -2.45 -3.00
CA ASP A 47 9.57 -3.53 -3.29
C ASP A 47 10.89 -2.96 -3.86
N PRO A 48 12.08 -3.40 -3.37
CA PRO A 48 13.36 -2.90 -3.84
C PRO A 48 13.53 -2.94 -5.36
N ILE A 49 13.01 -3.99 -6.03
CA ILE A 49 13.08 -4.15 -7.49
C ILE A 49 12.27 -3.04 -8.18
N ILE A 50 11.08 -2.70 -7.68
CA ILE A 50 10.26 -1.61 -8.22
C ILE A 50 10.93 -0.26 -7.92
N ARG A 51 11.49 -0.10 -6.72
CA ARG A 51 12.12 1.14 -6.26
C ARG A 51 13.30 1.56 -7.15
N GLU A 52 14.00 0.62 -7.74
CA GLU A 52 15.12 0.87 -8.67
C GLU A 52 14.67 1.16 -10.10
N ASN A 53 13.49 0.67 -10.50
CA ASN A 53 13.02 0.69 -11.88
C ASN A 53 11.89 1.70 -12.17
N CYS A 54 11.29 2.31 -11.15
CA CYS A 54 10.17 3.26 -11.31
C CYS A 54 10.49 4.65 -10.77
N GLN A 55 9.82 5.68 -11.33
CA GLN A 55 9.93 7.03 -10.80
C GLN A 55 9.23 7.14 -9.45
N ARG A 56 9.90 7.76 -8.46
CA ARG A 56 9.40 7.85 -7.08
C ARG A 56 8.03 8.53 -6.98
N ASN A 57 7.81 9.59 -7.74
CA ASN A 57 6.55 10.32 -7.81
C ASN A 57 5.39 9.45 -8.32
N GLU A 58 5.63 8.63 -9.35
CA GLU A 58 4.63 7.72 -9.90
C GLU A 58 4.25 6.65 -8.88
N VAL A 59 5.25 6.04 -8.23
CA VAL A 59 5.02 5.01 -7.21
C VAL A 59 4.25 5.59 -6.01
N VAL A 60 4.65 6.76 -5.50
CA VAL A 60 3.92 7.43 -4.40
C VAL A 60 2.47 7.75 -4.80
N ARG A 61 2.23 8.14 -6.06
CA ARG A 61 0.88 8.36 -6.56
C ARG A 61 0.07 7.07 -6.62
N CYS A 62 0.67 5.96 -7.06
CA CYS A 62 0.02 4.66 -7.06
C CYS A 62 -0.32 4.18 -5.64
N ILE A 63 0.57 4.41 -4.67
CA ILE A 63 0.30 4.16 -3.24
C ILE A 63 -0.90 4.99 -2.78
N HIS A 64 -0.91 6.30 -3.07
CA HIS A 64 -1.99 7.18 -2.67
C HIS A 64 -3.35 6.73 -3.24
N ILE A 65 -3.39 6.40 -4.55
CA ILE A 65 -4.60 5.87 -5.18
C ILE A 65 -5.03 4.55 -4.54
N GLY A 66 -4.08 3.64 -4.30
CA GLY A 66 -4.33 2.38 -3.59
C GLY A 66 -4.97 2.61 -2.23
N LEU A 67 -4.46 3.57 -1.45
CA LEU A 67 -4.99 3.97 -0.14
C LEU A 67 -6.40 4.57 -0.23
N LEU A 68 -6.65 5.45 -1.20
CA LEU A 68 -8.00 6.00 -1.44
C LEU A 68 -9.01 4.88 -1.79
N CYS A 69 -8.59 3.88 -2.56
CA CYS A 69 -9.46 2.75 -2.90
C CYS A 69 -9.80 1.85 -1.69
N VAL A 70 -8.95 1.82 -0.65
CA VAL A 70 -9.13 1.00 0.57
C VAL A 70 -9.55 1.81 1.79
N GLN A 71 -10.11 3.02 1.59
CA GLN A 71 -10.72 3.79 2.68
C GLN A 71 -11.71 2.93 3.48
N GLU A 72 -11.73 3.11 4.79
CA GLU A 72 -12.64 2.36 5.68
C GLU A 72 -14.09 2.68 5.33
N ASP A 73 -14.40 3.98 5.24
CA ASP A 73 -15.70 4.45 4.76
C ASP A 73 -15.83 4.23 3.24
N PRO A 74 -16.82 3.42 2.79
CA PRO A 74 -17.09 3.22 1.38
C PRO A 74 -17.42 4.49 0.59
N VAL A 75 -17.94 5.55 1.23
CA VAL A 75 -18.33 6.79 0.52
C VAL A 75 -17.12 7.66 0.15
N GLU A 76 -16.01 7.50 0.87
CA GLU A 76 -14.76 8.22 0.61
C GLU A 76 -13.88 7.52 -0.44
N ARG A 77 -14.30 6.34 -0.90
CA ARG A 77 -13.63 5.63 -1.99
C ARG A 77 -14.01 6.29 -3.33
N PRO A 78 -13.07 6.39 -4.28
CA PRO A 78 -13.37 6.83 -5.64
C PRO A 78 -14.41 5.95 -6.35
#